data_AF-A0A975IIN9-F1
#
_entry.id   AF-A0A975IIN9-F1
#
_cell.length_a   1.000
_cell.length_b   1.000
_cell.length_c   1.000
_cell.angle_alpha   90.00
_cell.angle_beta   90.00
_cell.angle_gamma   90.00
#
_symmetry.space_group_name_H-M   'P 1'
#
loop_
_entity.id
_entity.type
_entity.pdbx_description
1 polymer ?
#
loop_
_entity_poly.entity_id
_entity_poly.type
_entity_poly.pdbx_seq_one_letter_code
_entity_poly.pdbx_strand_id
1 'polypeptide(L)'
;MLKTLAAFQDIPIVISPKVKEVVSLHFKQRKPEAIFQELVKTYGLVWYYDKESLFVYKEDEVQTATVSLKKMSPEVFTNSLKRLEILDERFQWQVSEVDNIIYFTGPERFVSSVLSAAATMDTQALDKRQIYRWKDKKGVINFSSEDPVGNMGAAWDVKTGDKFPGFDMVDVVKNKQ
;
A
#
# COMPACT_ATOMS: atom_id res chain seq x y z
N MET A 1 -28.82 -8.39 9.45
CA MET A 1 -28.19 -7.60 10.53
C MET A 1 -26.93 -6.87 10.10
N LEU A 2 -25.88 -7.54 9.58
CA LEU A 2 -24.65 -6.86 9.09
C LEU A 2 -24.96 -5.73 8.08
N LYS A 3 -25.87 -6.00 7.13
CA LYS A 3 -26.40 -4.98 6.20
C LYS A 3 -27.02 -3.76 6.90
N THR A 4 -27.79 -3.99 7.96
CA THR A 4 -28.43 -2.94 8.75
C THR A 4 -27.41 -2.11 9.53
N LEU A 5 -26.39 -2.77 10.12
CA LEU A 5 -25.31 -2.11 10.83
C LEU A 5 -24.50 -1.18 9.92
N ALA A 6 -24.14 -1.64 8.73
CA ALA A 6 -23.40 -0.84 7.77
C ALA A 6 -24.24 0.33 7.24
N ALA A 7 -25.54 0.11 6.99
CA ALA A 7 -26.47 1.17 6.61
C ALA A 7 -26.60 2.27 7.67
N PHE A 8 -26.52 1.95 8.97
CA PHE A 8 -26.52 2.96 10.04
C PHE A 8 -25.28 3.86 10.04
N GLN A 9 -24.20 3.43 9.38
CA GLN A 9 -22.97 4.20 9.26
C GLN A 9 -22.80 4.78 7.84
N ASP A 10 -23.81 4.67 6.97
CA ASP A 10 -23.75 5.04 5.55
C ASP A 10 -22.61 4.34 4.78
N ILE A 11 -22.26 3.11 5.20
CA ILE A 11 -21.20 2.30 4.57
C ILE A 11 -21.84 1.20 3.71
N PRO A 12 -21.55 1.15 2.39
CA PRO A 12 -21.92 0.02 1.56
C PRO A 12 -21.25 -1.27 2.05
N ILE A 13 -21.96 -2.40 2.01
CA ILE A 13 -21.44 -3.68 2.49
C ILE A 13 -21.67 -4.82 1.49
N VAL A 14 -20.60 -5.58 1.26
CA VAL A 14 -20.58 -6.81 0.47
C VAL A 14 -20.27 -7.97 1.42
N ILE A 15 -21.11 -9.00 1.38
CA ILE A 15 -21.00 -10.17 2.26
C ILE A 15 -20.77 -11.38 1.38
N SER A 16 -19.76 -12.19 1.69
CA SER A 16 -19.49 -13.44 0.98
C SER A 16 -20.72 -14.35 1.01
N PRO A 17 -21.06 -15.04 -0.10
CA PRO A 17 -22.08 -16.08 -0.12
C PRO A 17 -21.86 -17.23 0.88
N LYS A 18 -20.63 -17.41 1.39
CA LYS A 18 -20.33 -18.41 2.42
C LYS A 18 -20.79 -18.01 3.83
N VAL A 19 -21.05 -16.73 4.07
CA VAL A 19 -21.65 -16.24 5.32
C VAL A 19 -23.16 -16.47 5.26
N LYS A 20 -23.61 -17.63 5.76
CA LYS A 20 -25.01 -18.06 5.70
C LYS A 20 -25.77 -17.82 7.01
N GLU A 21 -25.07 -17.42 8.05
CA GLU A 21 -25.64 -17.24 9.38
C GLU A 21 -26.61 -16.06 9.41
N VAL A 22 -27.86 -16.35 9.76
CA VAL A 22 -28.87 -15.34 10.00
C VAL A 22 -28.86 -14.99 11.47
N VAL A 23 -28.37 -13.79 11.80
CA VAL A 23 -28.31 -13.31 13.17
C VAL A 23 -29.45 -12.33 13.44
N SER A 24 -30.22 -12.61 14.51
CA SER A 24 -31.23 -11.72 15.06
C SER A 24 -30.81 -11.31 16.47
N LEU A 25 -30.27 -10.09 16.60
CA LEU A 25 -29.91 -9.49 17.88
C LEU A 25 -30.74 -8.22 18.07
N HIS A 26 -31.17 -7.98 19.31
CA HIS A 26 -31.88 -6.76 19.66
C HIS A 26 -30.87 -5.64 19.93
N PHE A 27 -31.01 -4.53 19.20
CA PHE A 27 -30.23 -3.31 19.37
C PHE A 27 -30.66 -2.57 20.65
N LYS A 28 -30.27 -3.06 21.83
CA LYS A 28 -30.47 -2.31 23.08
C LYS A 28 -29.18 -1.56 23.44
N GLN A 29 -29.19 -0.24 23.18
CA GLN A 29 -28.25 0.76 23.71
C GLN A 29 -26.74 0.55 23.47
N ARG A 30 -26.34 -0.30 22.52
CA ARG A 30 -24.91 -0.48 22.15
C ARG A 30 -24.57 0.26 20.86
N LYS A 31 -23.32 0.74 20.77
CA LYS A 31 -22.79 1.37 19.56
C LYS A 31 -22.71 0.35 18.41
N PRO A 32 -23.08 0.70 17.16
CA PRO A 32 -23.06 -0.21 16.01
C PRO A 32 -21.70 -0.91 15.80
N GLU A 33 -20.59 -0.22 16.04
CA GLU A 33 -19.23 -0.74 15.90
C GLU A 33 -18.96 -1.88 16.87
N ALA A 34 -19.40 -1.74 18.13
CA ALA A 34 -19.21 -2.76 19.15
C ALA A 34 -19.98 -4.04 18.82
N ILE A 35 -21.21 -3.90 18.30
CA ILE A 35 -22.03 -5.02 17.85
C ILE A 35 -21.36 -5.70 16.66
N PHE A 36 -20.86 -4.93 15.70
CA PHE A 36 -20.15 -5.48 14.55
C PHE A 36 -18.92 -6.30 14.97
N GLN A 37 -18.09 -5.78 15.87
CA GLN A 37 -16.92 -6.52 16.38
C GLN A 37 -17.30 -7.80 17.12
N GLU A 38 -18.39 -7.78 17.90
CA GLU A 38 -18.93 -8.97 18.57
C GLU A 38 -19.38 -10.03 17.56
N LEU A 39 -20.08 -9.62 16.49
CA LEU A 39 -20.49 -10.52 15.40
C LEU A 39 -19.28 -11.12 14.68
N VAL A 40 -18.29 -10.28 14.35
CA VAL A 40 -17.07 -10.71 13.68
C VAL A 40 -16.38 -11.81 14.48
N LYS A 41 -16.19 -11.58 15.79
CA LYS A 41 -15.55 -12.54 16.68
C LYS A 41 -16.38 -13.80 16.92
N THR A 42 -17.69 -13.67 17.11
CA THR A 42 -18.56 -14.79 17.48
C THR A 42 -18.74 -15.79 16.32
N TYR A 43 -18.77 -15.29 15.08
CA TYR A 43 -19.07 -16.10 13.90
C TYR A 43 -17.84 -16.42 13.04
N GLY A 44 -16.63 -16.13 13.54
CA GLY A 44 -15.38 -16.36 12.84
C GLY A 44 -15.36 -15.64 11.49
N LEU A 45 -15.67 -14.35 11.50
CA LEU A 45 -15.68 -13.53 10.28
C LEU A 45 -14.38 -12.74 10.19
N VAL A 46 -13.95 -12.47 8.96
CA VAL A 46 -12.92 -11.49 8.66
C VAL A 46 -13.53 -10.39 7.80
N TRP A 47 -13.02 -9.18 7.94
CA TRP A 47 -13.54 -8.04 7.20
C TRP A 47 -12.43 -7.12 6.73
N TYR A 48 -12.66 -6.49 5.58
CA TYR A 48 -11.75 -5.50 5.00
C TYR A 48 -12.57 -4.34 4.45
N TYR A 49 -12.15 -3.11 4.77
CA TYR A 49 -12.78 -1.89 4.28
C TYR A 49 -11.81 -1.21 3.31
N ASP A 50 -12.20 -1.10 2.04
CA ASP A 50 -11.35 -0.55 0.98
C ASP A 50 -11.57 0.96 0.74
N LYS A 51 -12.16 1.65 1.72
CA LYS A 51 -12.60 3.06 1.67
C LYS A 51 -13.86 3.33 0.84
N GLU A 52 -14.36 2.36 0.10
CA GLU A 52 -15.61 2.48 -0.63
C GLU A 52 -16.68 1.57 -0.02
N SER A 53 -16.32 0.32 0.25
CA SER A 53 -17.24 -0.70 0.74
C SER A 53 -16.59 -1.56 1.81
N LEU A 54 -17.41 -2.02 2.75
CA LEU A 54 -17.05 -3.01 3.74
C LEU A 54 -17.27 -4.41 3.16
N PHE A 55 -16.23 -5.22 3.13
CA PHE A 55 -16.30 -6.61 2.68
C PHE A 55 -16.20 -7.53 3.88
N VAL A 56 -17.11 -8.50 3.99
CA VAL A 56 -17.16 -9.47 5.09
C VAL A 56 -17.11 -10.89 4.53
N TYR A 57 -16.21 -11.69 5.09
CA TYR A 57 -15.93 -13.07 4.71
C TYR A 57 -15.89 -13.97 5.94
N LYS A 58 -15.86 -15.28 5.74
CA LYS A 58 -15.48 -16.26 6.76
C LYS A 58 -13.96 -16.32 6.93
N GLU A 59 -13.51 -16.70 8.13
CA GLU A 59 -12.09 -16.93 8.40
C GLU A 59 -11.46 -17.99 7.48
N ASP A 60 -12.23 -18.99 7.04
CA ASP A 60 -11.78 -20.03 6.10
C ASP A 60 -11.67 -19.54 4.64
N GLU A 61 -12.05 -18.29 4.36
CA GLU A 61 -11.89 -17.63 3.07
C GLU A 61 -10.64 -16.75 3.01
N VAL A 62 -9.84 -16.74 4.08
CA VAL A 62 -8.55 -16.08 4.07
C VAL A 62 -7.62 -16.81 3.10
N GLN A 63 -7.04 -16.04 2.19
CA GLN A 63 -6.16 -16.53 1.13
C GLN A 63 -4.77 -15.96 1.30
N THR A 64 -3.79 -16.73 0.84
CA THR A 64 -2.40 -16.32 0.78
C THR A 64 -2.04 -15.98 -0.66
N ALA A 65 -1.29 -14.91 -0.83
CA ALA A 65 -0.76 -14.51 -2.11
C ALA A 65 0.70 -14.07 -1.99
N THR A 66 1.36 -14.04 -3.13
CA THR A 66 2.75 -13.63 -3.25
C THR A 66 2.89 -12.73 -4.46
N VAL A 67 3.61 -11.63 -4.30
CA VAL A 67 3.91 -10.71 -5.39
C VAL A 67 5.41 -10.48 -5.48
N SER A 68 5.94 -10.55 -6.70
CA SER A 68 7.30 -10.16 -7.03
C SER A 68 7.24 -8.88 -7.86
N LEU A 69 8.02 -7.88 -7.46
CA LEU A 69 8.07 -6.57 -8.11
C LEU A 69 9.32 -6.50 -8.99
N LYS A 70 9.20 -6.08 -10.25
CA LYS A 70 10.37 -6.07 -11.17
C LYS A 70 11.12 -4.75 -11.15
N LYS A 71 10.42 -3.65 -10.91
CA LYS A 71 10.93 -2.28 -11.09
C LYS A 71 10.89 -1.46 -9.81
N MET A 72 10.10 -1.87 -8.83
CA MET A 72 9.95 -1.22 -7.54
C MET A 72 10.52 -2.11 -6.42
N SER A 73 11.19 -1.53 -5.42
CA SER A 73 11.58 -2.33 -4.26
C SER A 73 10.37 -2.66 -3.36
N PRO A 74 10.39 -3.78 -2.62
CA PRO A 74 9.29 -4.19 -1.75
C PRO A 74 9.00 -3.18 -0.65
N GLU A 75 10.05 -2.52 -0.14
CA GLU A 75 9.94 -1.48 0.87
C GLU A 75 9.19 -0.24 0.35
N VAL A 76 9.55 0.27 -0.84
CA VAL A 76 8.89 1.43 -1.44
C VAL A 76 7.42 1.09 -1.74
N PHE A 77 7.14 -0.14 -2.19
CA PHE A 77 5.78 -0.60 -2.44
C PHE A 77 4.97 -0.67 -1.15
N THR A 78 5.52 -1.30 -0.11
CA THR A 78 4.91 -1.38 1.23
C THR A 78 4.57 0.02 1.76
N ASN A 79 5.52 0.95 1.70
CA ASN A 79 5.31 2.33 2.13
C ASN A 79 4.24 3.04 1.31
N SER A 80 4.09 2.70 0.03
CA SER A 80 3.04 3.27 -0.83
C SER A 80 1.67 2.73 -0.47
N LEU A 81 1.54 1.43 -0.18
CA LEU A 81 0.28 0.85 0.29
C LEU A 81 -0.14 1.37 1.67
N LYS A 82 0.82 1.62 2.58
CA LYS A 82 0.54 2.26 3.89
C LYS A 82 -0.07 3.65 3.69
N ARG A 83 0.50 4.47 2.80
CA ARG A 83 -0.02 5.81 2.49
C ARG A 83 -1.41 5.79 1.86
N LEU A 84 -1.71 4.76 1.06
CA LEU A 84 -3.02 4.56 0.47
C LEU A 84 -4.01 3.90 1.43
N GLU A 85 -3.59 3.58 2.66
CA GLU A 85 -4.39 2.90 3.67
C GLU A 85 -5.00 1.57 3.16
N ILE A 86 -4.30 0.90 2.24
CA ILE A 86 -4.64 -0.43 1.72
C ILE A 86 -4.15 -1.50 2.69
N LEU A 87 -3.02 -1.26 3.36
CA LEU A 87 -2.49 -2.18 4.34
C LEU A 87 -3.29 -2.12 5.64
N ASP A 88 -3.64 -3.30 6.13
CA ASP A 88 -4.31 -3.48 7.40
C ASP A 88 -3.45 -4.40 8.28
N GLU A 89 -3.13 -3.94 9.48
CA GLU A 89 -2.24 -4.63 10.42
C GLU A 89 -2.81 -5.97 10.92
N ARG A 90 -4.11 -6.21 10.72
CA ARG A 90 -4.77 -7.47 11.06
C ARG A 90 -4.36 -8.62 10.14
N PHE A 91 -3.76 -8.32 8.99
CA PHE A 91 -3.37 -9.28 7.97
C PHE A 91 -1.86 -9.51 7.96
N GLN A 92 -1.43 -10.72 7.60
CA GLN A 92 0.00 -11.00 7.54
C GLN A 92 0.64 -10.31 6.34
N TRP A 93 1.79 -9.69 6.59
CA TRP A 93 2.60 -9.00 5.59
C TRP A 93 4.07 -9.28 5.86
N GLN A 94 4.73 -9.97 4.93
CA GLN A 94 6.13 -10.36 5.04
C GLN A 94 6.87 -9.95 3.77
N VAL A 95 8.02 -9.31 3.97
CA VAL A 95 8.86 -8.82 2.89
C VAL A 95 10.17 -9.61 2.88
N SER A 96 10.51 -10.22 1.74
CA SER A 96 11.85 -10.72 1.46
C SER A 96 12.53 -9.73 0.51
N GLU A 97 13.47 -8.94 1.03
CA GLU A 97 14.28 -8.04 0.21
C GLU A 97 15.26 -8.81 -0.67
N VAL A 98 15.79 -9.93 -0.16
CA VAL A 98 16.76 -10.78 -0.87
C VAL A 98 16.14 -11.35 -2.15
N ASP A 99 14.91 -11.85 -2.05
CA ASP A 99 14.20 -12.46 -3.18
C ASP A 99 13.36 -11.44 -3.95
N ASN A 100 13.26 -10.20 -3.46
CA ASN A 100 12.39 -9.14 -3.99
C ASN A 100 10.93 -9.60 -4.12
N ILE A 101 10.44 -10.23 -3.06
CA ILE A 101 9.12 -10.86 -2.96
C ILE A 101 8.41 -10.37 -1.71
N ILE A 102 7.09 -10.23 -1.82
CA ILE A 102 6.20 -9.95 -0.71
C ILE A 102 5.20 -11.10 -0.58
N TYR A 103 5.13 -11.67 0.61
CA TYR A 103 4.19 -12.71 1.00
C TYR A 103 3.14 -12.10 1.93
N PHE A 104 1.86 -12.34 1.66
CA PHE A 104 0.79 -11.78 2.48
C PHE A 104 -0.45 -12.66 2.49
N THR A 105 -1.26 -12.52 3.55
CA THR A 105 -2.43 -13.35 3.78
C THR A 105 -3.59 -12.50 4.26
N GLY A 106 -4.74 -12.60 3.60
CA GLY A 106 -5.95 -11.83 3.95
C GLY A 106 -7.18 -12.23 3.14
N PRO A 107 -8.31 -11.53 3.32
CA PRO A 107 -9.53 -11.79 2.57
C PRO A 107 -9.37 -11.45 1.08
N GLU A 108 -10.20 -12.05 0.23
CA GLU A 108 -10.13 -11.92 -1.23
C GLU A 108 -10.01 -10.47 -1.72
N ARG A 109 -10.81 -9.54 -1.17
CA ARG A 109 -10.75 -8.13 -1.57
C ARG A 109 -9.39 -7.49 -1.24
N PHE A 110 -8.84 -7.75 -0.05
CA PHE A 110 -7.52 -7.24 0.33
C PHE A 110 -6.45 -7.76 -0.64
N VAL A 111 -6.48 -9.06 -0.93
CA VAL A 111 -5.54 -9.69 -1.86
C VAL A 111 -5.64 -9.07 -3.25
N SER A 112 -6.86 -8.91 -3.76
CA SER A 112 -7.12 -8.29 -5.05
C SER A 112 -6.62 -6.83 -5.10
N SER A 113 -6.86 -6.03 -4.05
CA SER A 113 -6.38 -4.65 -3.95
C SER A 113 -4.85 -4.56 -4.00
N VAL A 114 -4.15 -5.41 -3.25
CA VAL A 114 -2.67 -5.45 -3.24
C VAL A 114 -2.13 -5.84 -4.61
N LEU A 115 -2.67 -6.88 -5.25
CA LEU A 115 -2.21 -7.32 -6.57
C LEU A 115 -2.46 -6.26 -7.65
N SER A 116 -3.61 -5.58 -7.60
CA SER A 116 -3.95 -4.50 -8.54
C SER A 116 -3.03 -3.29 -8.37
N ALA A 117 -2.73 -2.91 -7.13
CA ALA A 117 -1.78 -1.87 -6.81
C ALA A 117 -0.37 -2.23 -7.29
N ALA A 118 0.08 -3.48 -7.08
CA ALA A 118 1.37 -3.95 -7.55
C ALA A 118 1.48 -3.86 -9.08
N ALA A 119 0.48 -4.35 -9.82
CA ALA A 119 0.49 -4.29 -11.28
C ALA A 119 0.56 -2.84 -11.80
N THR A 120 -0.15 -1.92 -11.15
CA THR A 120 -0.18 -0.50 -11.52
C THR A 120 1.13 0.20 -11.17
N MET A 121 1.59 0.07 -9.92
CA MET A 121 2.76 0.76 -9.40
C MET A 121 4.07 0.23 -9.98
N ASP A 122 4.20 -1.08 -10.15
CA ASP A 122 5.41 -1.69 -10.74
C ASP A 122 5.55 -1.28 -12.21
N THR A 123 4.44 -1.12 -12.93
CA THR A 123 4.46 -0.59 -14.30
C THR A 123 4.87 0.89 -14.34
N GLN A 124 4.26 1.71 -13.46
CA GLN A 124 4.49 3.16 -13.38
C GLN A 124 5.84 3.55 -12.75
N ALA A 125 6.53 2.63 -12.06
CA ALA A 125 7.84 2.90 -11.47
C ALA A 125 8.89 3.35 -12.51
N LEU A 126 8.70 3.06 -13.81
CA LEU A 126 9.52 3.61 -14.89
C LEU A 126 9.40 5.14 -15.06
N ASP A 127 8.28 5.74 -14.66
CA ASP A 127 8.01 7.18 -14.81
C ASP A 127 8.35 8.00 -13.56
N LYS A 128 8.89 7.36 -12.51
CA LYS A 128 9.32 8.10 -11.31
C LYS A 128 10.55 8.94 -11.63
N ARG A 129 10.27 10.22 -11.92
CA ARG A 129 11.20 11.32 -12.11
C ARG A 129 12.35 11.25 -11.10
N GLN A 130 13.55 10.96 -11.58
CA GLN A 130 14.77 11.18 -10.80
C GLN A 130 14.88 12.67 -10.53
N ILE A 131 15.05 13.06 -9.25
CA ILE A 131 15.31 14.44 -8.90
C ILE A 131 16.81 14.57 -8.66
N TYR A 132 17.49 15.23 -9.57
CA TYR A 132 18.90 15.58 -9.43
C TYR A 132 19.03 16.69 -8.41
N ARG A 133 19.90 16.51 -7.40
CA ARG A 133 20.29 17.51 -6.43
C ARG A 133 21.74 17.88 -6.67
N TRP A 134 22.06 19.17 -6.70
CA TRP A 134 23.46 19.62 -6.71
C TRP A 134 23.64 20.90 -5.92
N LYS A 135 24.87 21.10 -5.44
CA LYS A 135 25.30 22.33 -4.79
C LYS A 135 26.14 23.13 -5.77
N ASP A 136 25.73 24.35 -6.07
CA ASP A 136 26.49 25.23 -6.96
C ASP A 136 27.72 25.83 -6.26
N LYS A 137 28.55 26.59 -7.01
CA LYS A 137 29.74 27.27 -6.48
C LYS A 137 29.41 28.32 -5.40
N LYS A 138 28.18 28.82 -5.35
CA LYS A 138 27.69 29.80 -4.36
C LYS A 138 27.13 29.12 -3.12
N GLY A 139 27.08 27.79 -3.10
CA GLY A 139 26.59 26.98 -2.01
C GLY A 139 25.07 26.78 -2.00
N VAL A 140 24.37 27.18 -3.06
CA VAL A 140 22.92 26.99 -3.21
C VAL A 140 22.62 25.56 -3.64
N ILE A 141 21.68 24.92 -2.96
CA ILE A 141 21.18 23.60 -3.31
C ILE A 141 20.09 23.77 -4.37
N ASN A 142 20.26 23.11 -5.50
CA ASN A 142 19.33 23.11 -6.62
C ASN A 142 18.75 21.72 -6.82
N PHE A 143 17.54 21.67 -7.40
CA PHE A 143 16.81 20.45 -7.71
C PHE A 143 16.30 20.51 -9.16
N SER A 144 16.44 19.43 -9.92
CA SER A 144 15.94 19.32 -11.30
C SER A 144 15.39 17.93 -11.56
N SER A 145 14.31 17.84 -12.34
CA SER A 145 13.81 16.56 -12.88
C SER A 145 14.45 16.17 -14.22
N GLU A 146 15.23 17.07 -14.83
CA GLU A 146 16.01 16.83 -16.04
C GLU A 146 17.49 16.66 -15.69
N ASP A 147 18.22 15.80 -16.43
CA ASP A 147 19.66 15.55 -16.22
C ASP A 147 20.46 16.84 -16.42
N PRO A 148 21.04 17.41 -15.35
CA PRO A 148 21.79 18.64 -15.44
C PRO A 148 23.22 18.41 -15.98
N VAL A 149 23.75 17.18 -15.99
CA VAL A 149 25.14 16.89 -16.36
C VAL A 149 25.40 17.09 -17.85
N GLY A 150 24.42 16.79 -18.70
CA GLY A 150 24.49 17.07 -20.13
C GLY A 150 24.80 18.55 -20.45
N ASN A 151 24.30 19.49 -19.62
CA ASN A 151 24.53 20.93 -19.76
C ASN A 151 25.73 21.45 -18.93
N MET A 152 26.24 20.69 -17.96
CA MET A 152 27.33 21.09 -17.06
C MET A 152 28.73 20.60 -17.49
N GLY A 153 28.80 19.68 -18.46
CA GLY A 153 30.05 19.17 -19.06
C GLY A 153 30.73 18.05 -18.27
N ALA A 154 31.71 17.37 -18.88
CA ALA A 154 32.36 16.13 -18.43
C ALA A 154 33.10 16.19 -17.06
N ALA A 155 33.10 17.34 -16.39
CA ALA A 155 33.70 17.53 -15.06
C ALA A 155 32.75 17.19 -13.91
N TRP A 156 31.50 16.79 -14.20
CA TRP A 156 30.46 16.47 -13.23
C TRP A 156 30.02 15.03 -13.39
N ASP A 157 29.82 14.35 -12.27
CA ASP A 157 29.43 12.95 -12.22
C ASP A 157 28.20 12.78 -11.31
N VAL A 158 27.38 11.80 -11.66
CA VAL A 158 26.08 11.53 -11.07
C VAL A 158 26.24 10.40 -10.05
N LYS A 159 26.04 10.69 -8.77
CA LYS A 159 26.06 9.69 -7.70
C LYS A 159 24.65 9.48 -7.18
N THR A 160 24.22 8.22 -7.11
CA THR A 160 22.95 7.89 -6.46
C THR A 160 23.04 8.27 -4.98
N GLY A 161 22.17 9.19 -4.54
CA GLY A 161 22.10 9.68 -3.18
C GLY A 161 21.00 8.98 -2.38
N ASP A 162 20.68 9.55 -1.22
CA ASP A 162 19.63 9.05 -0.32
C ASP A 162 18.26 8.96 -1.02
N LYS A 163 17.52 7.88 -0.79
CA LYS A 163 16.18 7.68 -1.34
C LYS A 163 15.14 8.48 -0.54
N PHE A 164 14.41 9.38 -1.20
CA PHE A 164 13.28 10.09 -0.58
C PHE A 164 11.96 9.37 -0.90
N PRO A 165 10.95 9.41 -0.01
CA PRO A 165 9.67 8.75 -0.28
C PRO A 165 9.02 9.28 -1.56
N GLY A 166 9.08 8.48 -2.63
CA GLY A 166 8.50 8.81 -3.93
C GLY A 166 9.46 9.33 -5.00
N PHE A 167 10.73 9.61 -4.66
CA PHE A 167 11.75 10.11 -5.60
C PHE A 167 13.12 9.49 -5.34
N ASP A 168 13.80 9.06 -6.40
CA ASP A 168 15.23 8.77 -6.31
C ASP A 168 15.98 10.10 -6.41
N MET A 169 16.68 10.47 -5.33
CA MET A 169 17.55 11.63 -5.35
C MET A 169 18.95 11.25 -5.81
N VAL A 170 19.45 12.05 -6.74
CA VAL A 170 20.71 11.79 -7.39
C VAL A 170 21.62 13.00 -7.20
N ASP A 171 22.70 12.83 -6.45
CA ASP A 171 23.65 13.87 -6.15
C ASP A 171 24.63 14.06 -7.31
N VAL A 172 24.68 15.27 -7.86
CA VAL A 172 25.66 15.62 -8.88
C VAL A 172 26.88 16.23 -8.20
N VAL A 173 28.03 15.57 -8.37
CA VAL A 173 29.29 15.93 -7.71
C VAL A 173 30.35 16.25 -8.75
N LYS A 174 31.12 17.31 -8.51
CA LYS A 174 32.26 17.64 -9.38
C LYS A 174 33.36 16.58 -9.21
N ASN A 175 33.85 16.06 -10.32
CA ASN A 175 34.95 15.11 -10.33
C ASN A 175 36.21 15.79 -9.77
N LYS A 176 36.80 15.22 -8.72
CA LYS A 176 38.10 15.68 -8.21
C LYS A 176 39.17 14.99 -9.06
N GLN A 177 39.84 15.77 -9.93
CA GLN A 177 41.15 15.39 -10.44
C GLN A 177 42.17 15.43 -9.30
#